data_AF-A0A6K1SYA3-F1
#
_entry.id   AF-A0A6K1SYA3-F1
#
_cell.length_a   1.000
_cell.length_b   1.000
_cell.length_c   1.000
_cell.angle_alpha   90.00
_cell.angle_beta   90.00
_cell.angle_gamma   90.00
#
_symmetry.space_group_name_H-M   'P 1'
#
loop_
_entity.id
_entity.type
_entity.pdbx_description
1 polymer ?
#
loop_
_entity_poly.entity_id
_entity_poly.type
_entity_poly.pdbx_seq_one_letter_code
_entity_poly.pdbx_strand_id
1 'polypeptide(L)'
;MYMFKQSKVYIIKLSFPDKEGYRDGEFKKGDKGMWTIYTDFAKSNKSDELDDEGMVLNLDRNTRTAKGYYFVKKFYEKDKFSDRKNYKVEMKNNKISLLDKVNDPNLKERIENFKFFGQYANFKDLENYNNGDVSINWNVPSYDVEYKMSNKDENVKQLRSRYNIPTDKAPMLKMHIDGDLKGSSVGYKRLEIDFSKEDRDISVIDYLSYKPAKK
;
A
#
# COMPACT_ATOMS: atom_id res chain seq x y z
N MET A 1 0.57 -20.68 8.43
CA MET A 1 -0.74 -20.45 9.10
C MET A 1 -0.86 -19.07 9.80
N TYR A 2 0.17 -18.54 10.48
CA TYR A 2 0.10 -17.23 11.16
C TYR A 2 0.12 -16.03 10.19
N MET A 3 0.98 -16.06 9.16
CA MET A 3 1.01 -15.07 8.06
C MET A 3 -0.36 -14.94 7.36
N PHE A 4 -1.09 -16.05 7.21
CA PHE A 4 -2.44 -16.09 6.64
C PHE A 4 -3.52 -15.44 7.52
N LYS A 5 -3.42 -15.57 8.85
CA LYS A 5 -4.30 -14.82 9.77
C LYS A 5 -3.99 -13.32 9.70
N GLN A 6 -2.71 -12.97 9.58
CA GLN A 6 -2.28 -11.58 9.43
C GLN A 6 -2.69 -10.99 8.08
N SER A 7 -2.63 -11.73 6.96
CA SER A 7 -3.15 -11.29 5.65
C SER A 7 -4.67 -11.05 5.67
N LYS A 8 -5.45 -11.85 6.43
CA LYS A 8 -6.87 -11.55 6.68
C LYS A 8 -7.07 -10.23 7.45
N VAL A 9 -6.11 -9.80 8.27
CA VAL A 9 -6.09 -8.48 8.95
C VAL A 9 -5.70 -7.35 7.97
N TYR A 10 -4.98 -7.61 6.88
CA TYR A 10 -4.78 -6.62 5.81
C TYR A 10 -6.09 -6.31 5.05
N ILE A 11 -7.00 -7.28 4.96
CA ILE A 11 -8.33 -7.13 4.33
C ILE A 11 -9.33 -6.50 5.32
N ILE A 12 -8.91 -5.48 6.03
CA ILE A 12 -9.84 -4.64 6.78
C ILE A 12 -10.38 -3.64 5.79
N LYS A 13 -11.55 -3.96 5.21
CA LYS A 13 -12.49 -2.97 4.66
C LYS A 13 -12.44 -1.74 5.56
N LEU A 14 -12.04 -0.59 5.01
CA LEU A 14 -11.73 0.69 5.70
C LEU A 14 -12.79 1.13 6.73
N SER A 15 -12.84 0.43 7.86
CA SER A 15 -13.60 0.73 9.08
C SER A 15 -12.59 0.92 10.22
N PHE A 16 -11.47 1.57 9.88
CA PHE A 16 -10.33 1.80 10.75
C PHE A 16 -10.52 2.78 11.91
N PRO A 17 -11.54 3.67 12.02
CA PRO A 17 -11.60 4.61 13.15
C PRO A 17 -11.57 3.91 14.51
N ASP A 18 -12.20 2.73 14.60
CA ASP A 18 -12.39 2.04 15.87
C ASP A 18 -11.46 0.84 16.07
N LYS A 19 -10.74 0.40 15.03
CA LYS A 19 -9.85 -0.77 15.12
C LYS A 19 -8.51 -0.39 15.72
N GLU A 20 -8.13 -1.12 16.76
CA GLU A 20 -6.84 -0.98 17.43
C GLU A 20 -5.83 -1.97 16.84
N GLY A 21 -4.64 -1.47 16.52
CA GLY A 21 -3.51 -2.31 16.13
C GLY A 21 -2.69 -2.75 17.34
N TYR A 22 -1.59 -3.48 17.09
CA TYR A 22 -0.67 -3.92 18.14
C TYR A 22 0.00 -2.73 18.85
N ARG A 23 0.20 -2.84 20.16
CA ARG A 23 0.82 -1.80 21.00
C ARG A 23 1.88 -2.40 21.91
N ASP A 24 2.97 -1.67 22.07
CA ASP A 24 4.10 -1.99 22.95
C ASP A 24 4.51 -0.72 23.74
N GLY A 25 5.70 -0.75 24.35
CA GLY A 25 6.23 0.32 25.20
C GLY A 25 6.39 1.68 24.52
N GLU A 26 6.33 1.73 23.18
CA GLU A 26 6.46 2.98 22.42
C GLU A 26 5.20 3.87 22.53
N PHE A 27 4.07 3.32 22.97
CA PHE A 27 2.83 4.08 23.11
C PHE A 27 2.70 4.74 24.49
N LYS A 28 2.53 6.06 24.48
CA LYS A 28 2.21 6.81 25.70
C LYS A 28 0.81 6.48 26.21
N LYS A 29 0.61 6.57 27.52
CA LYS A 29 -0.72 6.43 28.13
C LYS A 29 -1.69 7.43 27.49
N GLY A 30 -2.81 6.93 26.99
CA GLY A 30 -3.84 7.74 26.34
C GLY A 30 -3.64 8.00 24.84
N ASP A 31 -2.46 7.70 24.28
CA ASP A 31 -2.28 7.71 22.82
C ASP A 31 -3.06 6.54 22.22
N LYS A 32 -4.04 6.79 21.36
CA LYS A 32 -4.85 5.77 20.67
C LYS A 32 -4.21 5.30 19.36
N GLY A 33 -3.04 5.81 19.00
CA GLY A 33 -2.30 5.43 17.80
C GLY A 33 -2.84 6.03 16.50
N MET A 34 -2.06 5.81 15.45
CA MET A 34 -2.33 6.28 14.10
C MET A 34 -2.16 5.12 13.12
N TRP A 35 -3.16 4.92 12.25
CA TRP A 35 -3.01 4.04 11.10
C TRP A 35 -2.46 4.86 9.92
N THR A 36 -1.42 4.37 9.26
CA THR A 36 -0.96 4.88 7.97
C THR A 36 -1.28 3.86 6.90
N ILE A 37 -2.06 4.28 5.91
CA ILE A 37 -2.42 3.49 4.74
C ILE A 37 -1.76 4.11 3.52
N TYR A 38 -1.21 3.27 2.66
CA TYR A 38 -0.53 3.68 1.45
C TYR A 38 -0.87 2.73 0.31
N THR A 39 -1.16 3.28 -0.85
CA THR A 39 -1.19 2.52 -2.10
C THR A 39 -0.55 3.37 -3.20
N ASP A 40 0.30 2.76 -4.01
CA ASP A 40 0.86 3.37 -5.20
C ASP A 40 0.75 2.44 -6.42
N PHE A 41 0.98 3.04 -7.58
CA PHE A 41 1.20 2.33 -8.82
C PHE A 41 2.43 2.93 -9.49
N ALA A 42 3.46 2.10 -9.63
CA ALA A 42 4.72 2.44 -10.27
C ALA A 42 4.81 1.74 -11.63
N LYS A 43 5.22 2.48 -12.66
CA LYS A 43 5.37 1.97 -14.02
C LYS A 43 6.51 2.67 -14.76
N SER A 44 7.39 1.87 -15.35
CA SER A 44 8.39 2.36 -16.29
C SER A 44 7.74 2.70 -17.62
N ASN A 45 7.92 3.94 -18.06
CA ASN A 45 7.44 4.39 -19.38
C ASN A 45 8.52 4.26 -20.46
N LYS A 46 9.80 4.28 -20.05
CA LYS A 46 11.00 4.03 -20.86
C LYS A 46 12.02 3.27 -19.98
N SER A 47 13.14 2.83 -20.55
CA SER A 47 14.21 2.13 -19.80
C SER A 47 14.68 2.94 -18.59
N ASP A 48 14.63 4.27 -18.64
CA ASP A 48 15.31 5.15 -17.69
C ASP A 48 14.35 6.08 -16.91
N GLU A 49 13.03 5.84 -17.01
CA GLU A 49 11.99 6.68 -16.41
C GLU A 49 10.94 5.83 -15.70
N LEU A 50 10.79 6.00 -14.39
CA LEU A 50 9.74 5.39 -13.56
C LEU A 50 8.75 6.46 -13.10
N ASP A 51 7.50 6.34 -13.54
CA ASP A 51 6.40 7.15 -13.03
C ASP A 51 5.74 6.41 -11.86
N ASP A 52 5.52 7.10 -10.75
CA ASP A 52 4.97 6.56 -9.51
C ASP A 52 3.88 7.52 -8.98
N GLU A 53 2.67 7.01 -8.81
CA GLU A 53 1.51 7.80 -8.42
C GLU A 53 0.67 7.04 -7.38
N GLY A 54 0.30 7.72 -6.31
CA GLY A 54 -0.35 7.05 -5.18
C GLY A 54 -0.85 8.00 -4.10
N MET A 55 -1.32 7.41 -3.00
CA MET A 55 -1.82 8.17 -1.85
C MET A 55 -1.31 7.61 -0.53
N VAL A 56 -0.98 8.50 0.40
CA VAL A 56 -0.81 8.20 1.83
C VAL A 56 -2.00 8.80 2.57
N LEU A 57 -2.61 8.04 3.48
CA LEU A 57 -3.61 8.55 4.42
C LEU A 57 -3.27 8.15 5.84
N ASN A 58 -3.19 9.13 6.73
CA ASN A 58 -2.99 8.95 8.16
C ASN A 58 -4.34 9.10 8.87
N LEU A 59 -4.78 8.03 9.52
CA LEU A 59 -5.98 7.97 10.35
C LEU A 59 -5.57 8.10 11.82
N ASP A 60 -5.68 9.30 12.35
CA ASP A 60 -5.37 9.59 13.75
C ASP A 60 -6.57 9.24 14.64
N ARG A 61 -6.42 8.22 15.49
CA ARG A 61 -7.49 7.77 16.40
C ARG A 61 -7.68 8.70 17.59
N ASN A 62 -6.71 9.56 17.90
CA ASN A 62 -6.82 10.56 18.97
C ASN A 62 -7.75 11.69 18.55
N THR A 63 -7.50 12.27 17.38
CA THR A 63 -8.27 13.41 16.84
C THR A 63 -9.47 12.98 16.00
N ARG A 64 -9.57 11.69 15.63
CA ARG A 64 -10.56 11.15 14.68
C ARG A 64 -10.52 11.86 13.33
N THR A 65 -9.31 12.17 12.87
CA THR A 65 -9.09 12.79 11.56
C THR A 65 -8.38 11.85 10.60
N ALA A 66 -8.65 12.01 9.31
CA ALA A 66 -8.04 11.23 8.24
C ALA A 66 -7.45 12.20 7.21
N LYS A 67 -6.12 12.40 7.26
CA LYS A 67 -5.42 13.40 6.44
C LYS A 67 -4.18 12.79 5.83
N GLY A 68 -3.79 13.30 4.67
CA GLY A 68 -2.61 12.81 4.00
C GLY A 68 -2.33 13.59 2.73
N TYR A 69 -1.75 12.90 1.75
CA TYR A 69 -1.49 13.49 0.47
C TYR A 69 -1.55 12.44 -0.64
N TYR A 70 -2.03 12.87 -1.80
CA TYR A 70 -1.75 12.22 -3.06
C TYR A 70 -0.37 12.66 -3.55
N PHE A 71 0.35 11.81 -4.26
CA PHE A 71 1.62 12.17 -4.85
C PHE A 71 1.73 11.69 -6.29
N VAL A 72 2.44 12.48 -7.09
CA VAL A 72 2.93 12.11 -8.41
C VAL A 72 4.44 12.30 -8.37
N LYS A 73 5.17 11.24 -8.68
CA LYS A 73 6.61 11.16 -8.63
C LYS A 73 7.14 10.64 -9.95
N LYS A 74 8.24 11.23 -10.41
CA LYS A 74 9.02 10.72 -11.54
C LYS A 74 10.44 10.48 -11.06
N PHE A 75 10.94 9.28 -11.29
CA PHE A 75 12.35 8.95 -11.12
C PHE A 75 13.01 8.93 -12.50
N TYR A 76 14.21 9.47 -12.54
CA TYR A 76 15.08 9.46 -13.71
C TYR A 76 16.37 8.72 -13.33
N GLU A 77 17.08 8.16 -14.30
CA GLU A 77 18.44 7.64 -14.06
C GLU A 77 19.43 8.70 -13.55
N LYS A 78 20.60 8.20 -13.13
CA LYS A 78 21.74 8.92 -12.52
C LYS A 78 21.88 10.36 -13.04
N ASP A 79 22.08 11.28 -12.10
CA ASP A 79 22.36 12.71 -12.28
C ASP A 79 21.15 13.65 -12.44
N LYS A 80 19.91 13.15 -12.37
CA LYS A 80 18.69 13.98 -12.30
C LYS A 80 17.95 13.82 -10.97
N PHE A 81 17.52 14.94 -10.40
CA PHE A 81 16.67 14.93 -9.20
C PHE A 81 15.30 14.34 -9.54
N SER A 82 14.77 13.50 -8.66
CA SER A 82 13.38 13.02 -8.79
C SER A 82 12.41 14.19 -8.66
N ASP A 83 11.47 14.30 -9.59
CA ASP A 83 10.37 15.26 -9.46
C ASP A 83 9.29 14.64 -8.56
N ARG A 84 8.90 15.34 -7.50
CA ARG A 84 7.78 14.91 -6.63
C ARG A 84 6.84 16.07 -6.37
N LYS A 85 5.57 15.86 -6.66
CA LYS A 85 4.47 16.77 -6.27
C LYS A 85 3.55 16.05 -5.32
N ASN A 86 3.20 16.72 -4.21
CA ASN A 86 2.23 16.21 -3.25
C ASN A 86 1.02 17.14 -3.23
N TYR A 87 -0.17 16.57 -3.11
CA TYR A 87 -1.44 17.28 -3.02
C TYR A 87 -2.15 16.86 -1.75
N LYS A 88 -2.39 17.79 -0.84
CA LYS A 88 -3.03 17.54 0.45
C LYS A 88 -4.46 17.04 0.25
N VAL A 89 -4.80 16.00 0.99
CA VAL A 89 -6.14 15.42 0.99
C VAL A 89 -6.65 15.22 2.41
N GLU A 90 -7.97 15.24 2.55
CA GLU A 90 -8.69 14.81 3.75
C GLU A 90 -9.74 13.77 3.35
N MET A 91 -9.96 12.77 4.20
CA MET A 91 -11.03 11.79 4.01
C MET A 91 -12.12 11.98 5.06
N LYS A 92 -13.38 12.09 4.62
CA LYS A 92 -14.56 12.14 5.49
C LYS A 92 -15.65 11.23 4.92
N ASN A 93 -16.25 10.40 5.77
CA ASN A 93 -17.30 9.46 5.36
C ASN A 93 -16.90 8.60 4.15
N ASN A 94 -15.65 8.10 4.14
CA ASN A 94 -15.06 7.31 3.04
C ASN A 94 -15.03 8.03 1.67
N LYS A 95 -15.11 9.37 1.67
CA LYS A 95 -14.90 10.22 0.49
C LYS A 95 -13.63 11.04 0.68
N ILE A 96 -12.81 11.08 -0.37
CA ILE A 96 -11.59 11.87 -0.40
C ILE A 96 -11.94 13.27 -0.90
N SER A 97 -11.35 14.29 -0.27
CA SER A 97 -11.47 15.69 -0.67
C SER A 97 -10.07 16.26 -0.84
N LEU A 98 -9.81 16.79 -2.04
CA LEU A 98 -8.58 17.50 -2.36
C LEU A 98 -8.61 18.89 -1.70
N LEU A 99 -7.57 19.24 -0.94
CA LEU A 99 -7.45 20.52 -0.25
C LEU A 99 -6.64 21.56 -1.03
N ASP A 100 -5.71 21.10 -1.87
CA ASP A 100 -4.87 21.97 -2.69
C ASP A 100 -5.57 22.33 -4.02
N LYS A 101 -5.27 23.52 -4.57
CA LYS A 101 -5.78 23.91 -5.89
C LYS A 101 -5.08 23.12 -6.98
N VAL A 102 -5.86 22.45 -7.84
CA VAL A 102 -5.37 21.71 -9.01
C VAL A 102 -6.14 22.19 -10.24
N ASN A 103 -5.40 22.69 -11.23
CA ASN A 103 -5.98 23.21 -12.48
C ASN A 103 -6.31 22.09 -13.49
N ASP A 104 -5.63 20.94 -13.40
CA ASP A 104 -5.88 19.78 -14.27
C ASP A 104 -7.11 19.00 -13.76
N PRO A 105 -8.25 19.04 -14.49
CA PRO A 105 -9.47 18.36 -14.07
C PRO A 105 -9.29 16.84 -14.02
N ASN A 106 -8.46 16.25 -14.88
CA ASN A 106 -8.22 14.80 -14.91
C ASN A 106 -7.44 14.37 -13.66
N LEU A 107 -6.44 15.15 -13.24
CA LEU A 107 -5.71 14.88 -11.99
C LEU A 107 -6.63 15.02 -10.78
N LYS A 108 -7.46 16.07 -10.74
CA LYS A 108 -8.43 16.24 -9.65
C LYS A 108 -9.38 15.04 -9.55
N GLU A 109 -9.93 14.58 -10.67
CA GLU A 109 -10.82 13.42 -10.72
C GLU A 109 -10.11 12.14 -10.24
N ARG A 110 -8.86 11.89 -10.67
CA ARG A 110 -8.06 10.75 -10.19
C ARG A 110 -7.87 10.78 -8.67
N ILE A 111 -7.58 11.94 -8.09
CA ILE A 111 -7.38 12.11 -6.65
C ILE A 111 -8.68 11.84 -5.87
N GLU A 112 -9.79 12.45 -6.28
CA GLU A 112 -11.07 12.36 -5.56
C GLU A 112 -11.71 10.96 -5.69
N ASN A 113 -11.49 10.28 -6.82
CA ASN A 113 -11.96 8.92 -7.07
C ASN A 113 -10.98 7.82 -6.65
N PHE A 114 -9.82 8.19 -6.08
CA PHE A 114 -8.80 7.23 -5.67
C PHE A 114 -9.35 6.19 -4.71
N LYS A 115 -8.92 4.94 -4.88
CA LYS A 115 -9.20 3.86 -3.94
C LYS A 115 -7.91 3.16 -3.55
N PHE A 116 -7.67 3.08 -2.25
CA PHE A 116 -6.62 2.24 -1.70
C PHE A 116 -6.87 0.78 -2.08
N PHE A 117 -5.81 0.02 -2.32
CA PHE A 117 -5.91 -1.38 -2.71
C PHE A 117 -6.71 -2.19 -1.68
N GLY A 118 -6.48 -1.96 -0.39
CA GLY A 118 -7.26 -2.55 0.70
C GLY A 118 -8.79 -2.29 0.67
N GLN A 119 -9.29 -1.31 -0.11
CA GLN A 119 -10.74 -1.08 -0.26
C GLN A 119 -11.44 -2.05 -1.21
N TYR A 120 -10.70 -2.64 -2.15
CA TYR A 120 -11.27 -3.53 -3.18
C TYR A 120 -10.55 -4.87 -3.30
N ALA A 121 -9.40 -5.04 -2.63
CA ALA A 121 -8.70 -6.31 -2.56
C ALA A 121 -9.54 -7.41 -1.89
N ASN A 122 -9.37 -8.63 -2.39
CA ASN A 122 -10.04 -9.84 -1.97
C ASN A 122 -9.07 -11.02 -1.97
N PHE A 123 -8.47 -11.32 -0.82
CA PHE A 123 -7.55 -12.45 -0.65
C PHE A 123 -8.22 -13.70 -0.06
N LYS A 124 -9.51 -13.90 -0.32
CA LYS A 124 -10.24 -15.10 0.15
C LYS A 124 -9.57 -16.40 -0.30
N ASP A 125 -8.97 -16.39 -1.49
CA ASP A 125 -8.34 -17.55 -2.11
C ASP A 125 -6.81 -17.57 -1.92
N LEU A 126 -6.25 -16.77 -1.01
CA LEU A 126 -4.81 -16.78 -0.73
C LEU A 126 -4.32 -18.17 -0.30
N GLU A 127 -5.17 -18.93 0.40
CA GLU A 127 -4.88 -20.32 0.81
C GLU A 127 -4.72 -21.26 -0.41
N ASN A 128 -5.24 -20.88 -1.57
CA ASN A 128 -5.11 -21.62 -2.82
C ASN A 128 -3.90 -21.17 -3.67
N TYR A 129 -3.12 -20.20 -3.18
CA TYR A 129 -1.91 -19.78 -3.88
C TYR A 129 -0.84 -20.83 -3.63
N ASN A 130 -0.57 -21.65 -4.64
CA ASN A 130 0.36 -22.77 -4.53
C ASN A 130 1.82 -22.29 -4.50
N ASN A 131 2.68 -23.06 -3.83
CA ASN A 131 4.15 -22.94 -3.86
C ASN A 131 4.67 -21.54 -3.52
N GLY A 132 4.31 -21.04 -2.34
CA GLY A 132 4.88 -19.79 -1.86
C GLY A 132 6.31 -19.99 -1.37
N ASP A 133 7.24 -19.20 -1.91
CA ASP A 133 8.61 -19.17 -1.39
C ASP A 133 8.62 -18.32 -0.12
N VAL A 134 8.98 -18.93 1.00
CA VAL A 134 9.05 -18.26 2.31
C VAL A 134 10.50 -18.09 2.70
N SER A 135 10.91 -16.86 2.98
CA SER A 135 12.21 -16.58 3.56
C SER A 135 12.06 -15.92 4.94
N ILE A 136 12.95 -16.30 5.85
CA ILE A 136 12.97 -15.81 7.23
C ILE A 136 14.37 -15.33 7.54
N ASN A 137 14.50 -14.05 7.88
CA ASN A 137 15.71 -13.52 8.49
C ASN A 137 15.56 -13.61 10.01
N TRP A 138 16.46 -14.33 10.66
CA TRP A 138 16.46 -14.45 12.13
C TRP A 138 17.30 -13.38 12.81
N ASN A 139 18.25 -12.74 12.10
CA ASN A 139 19.10 -11.69 12.65
C ASN A 139 18.34 -10.37 12.82
N VAL A 140 17.44 -10.10 11.88
CA VAL A 140 16.43 -9.04 11.94
C VAL A 140 15.11 -9.74 11.71
N PRO A 141 14.12 -9.68 12.62
CA PRO A 141 12.88 -10.43 12.49
C PRO A 141 12.10 -9.92 11.28
N SER A 142 12.37 -10.51 10.11
CA SER A 142 11.75 -10.16 8.85
C SER A 142 11.35 -11.41 8.09
N TYR A 143 10.22 -11.32 7.41
CA TYR A 143 9.55 -12.45 6.77
C TYR A 143 9.09 -12.02 5.39
N ASP A 144 9.57 -12.72 4.38
CA ASP A 144 9.16 -12.51 3.01
C ASP A 144 8.42 -13.72 2.49
N VAL A 145 7.36 -13.47 1.74
CA VAL A 145 6.65 -14.53 1.03
C VAL A 145 6.32 -14.08 -0.38
N GLU A 146 6.60 -14.97 -1.33
CA GLU A 146 6.33 -14.74 -2.74
C GLU A 146 5.36 -15.78 -3.28
N TYR A 147 4.30 -15.35 -3.97
CA TYR A 147 3.33 -16.23 -4.62
C TYR A 147 3.06 -15.81 -6.06
N LYS A 148 3.20 -16.76 -6.98
CA LYS A 148 2.72 -16.56 -8.36
C LYS A 148 1.19 -16.45 -8.37
N MET A 149 0.67 -15.34 -8.86
CA MET A 149 -0.78 -15.15 -9.01
C MET A 149 -1.26 -15.68 -10.36
N SER A 150 -2.57 -15.92 -10.49
CA SER A 150 -3.22 -16.21 -11.76
C SER A 150 -3.80 -14.94 -12.38
N ASN A 151 -3.77 -14.78 -13.70
CA ASN A 151 -4.52 -13.71 -14.38
C ASN A 151 -6.05 -13.84 -14.20
N LYS A 152 -6.54 -15.00 -13.77
CA LYS A 152 -7.96 -15.20 -13.45
C LYS A 152 -8.31 -14.71 -12.04
N ASP A 153 -7.33 -14.41 -11.20
CA ASP A 153 -7.51 -13.89 -9.85
C ASP A 153 -8.26 -12.55 -9.88
N GLU A 154 -9.18 -12.37 -8.94
CA GLU A 154 -10.03 -11.18 -8.90
C GLU A 154 -9.22 -9.91 -8.62
N ASN A 155 -8.18 -9.97 -7.77
CA ASN A 155 -7.33 -8.81 -7.51
C ASN A 155 -6.58 -8.40 -8.77
N VAL A 156 -6.06 -9.37 -9.52
CA VAL A 156 -5.35 -9.12 -10.78
C VAL A 156 -6.28 -8.44 -11.80
N LYS A 157 -7.53 -8.89 -11.92
CA LYS A 157 -8.54 -8.24 -12.77
C LYS A 157 -8.86 -6.82 -12.30
N GLN A 158 -9.07 -6.61 -11.01
CA GLN A 158 -9.34 -5.29 -10.44
C GLN A 158 -8.19 -4.31 -10.75
N LEU A 159 -6.94 -4.73 -10.57
CA LEU A 159 -5.77 -3.90 -10.87
C LEU A 159 -5.69 -3.53 -12.35
N ARG A 160 -5.87 -4.49 -13.26
CA ARG A 160 -5.86 -4.25 -14.71
C ARG A 160 -6.99 -3.34 -15.18
N SER A 161 -8.13 -3.33 -14.48
CA SER A 161 -9.23 -2.41 -14.78
C SER A 161 -8.98 -0.97 -14.33
N ARG A 162 -8.07 -0.77 -13.38
CA ARG A 162 -7.79 0.53 -12.74
C ARG A 162 -6.52 1.19 -13.25
N TYR A 163 -5.52 0.39 -13.60
CA TYR A 163 -4.19 0.84 -13.98
C TYR A 163 -3.83 0.35 -15.39
N ASN A 164 -3.10 1.18 -16.12
CA ASN A 164 -2.59 0.83 -17.44
C ASN A 164 -1.39 -0.13 -17.32
N ILE A 165 -1.67 -1.43 -17.22
CA ILE A 165 -0.70 -2.53 -17.10
C ILE A 165 -0.55 -3.24 -18.46
N PRO A 166 0.38 -2.81 -19.34
CA PRO A 166 0.52 -3.28 -20.72
C PRO A 166 1.28 -4.62 -20.83
N THR A 167 0.85 -5.64 -20.08
CA THR A 167 1.47 -6.97 -20.10
C THR A 167 0.46 -8.03 -19.70
N ASP A 168 0.31 -9.09 -20.48
CA ASP A 168 -0.61 -10.19 -20.15
C ASP A 168 0.02 -11.24 -19.24
N LYS A 169 1.26 -11.04 -18.78
CA LYS A 169 1.91 -11.97 -17.84
C LYS A 169 1.21 -11.95 -16.48
N ALA A 170 1.14 -13.12 -15.86
CA ALA A 170 0.60 -13.23 -14.52
C ALA A 170 1.59 -12.62 -13.51
N PRO A 171 1.11 -11.81 -12.55
CA PRO A 171 1.98 -11.12 -11.62
C PRO A 171 2.47 -12.02 -10.49
N MET A 172 3.41 -11.48 -9.73
CA MET A 172 3.95 -12.07 -8.51
C MET A 172 3.46 -11.26 -7.31
N LEU A 173 2.88 -11.91 -6.30
CA LEU A 173 2.51 -11.30 -5.03
C LEU A 173 3.69 -11.43 -4.04
N LYS A 174 4.36 -10.33 -3.72
CA LYS A 174 5.38 -10.26 -2.66
C LYS A 174 4.75 -9.69 -1.39
N MET A 175 5.00 -10.33 -0.26
CA MET A 175 4.61 -9.84 1.05
C MET A 175 5.84 -9.77 1.93
N HIS A 176 6.09 -8.59 2.48
CA HIS A 176 7.16 -8.35 3.44
C HIS A 176 6.58 -7.93 4.78
N ILE A 177 7.02 -8.60 5.84
CA ILE A 177 6.74 -8.21 7.23
C ILE A 177 8.06 -7.97 7.92
N ASP A 178 8.21 -6.76 8.44
CA ASP A 178 9.29 -6.37 9.34
C ASP A 178 8.77 -6.30 10.78
N GLY A 179 9.53 -6.82 11.74
CA GLY A 179 9.19 -6.92 13.15
C GLY A 179 8.64 -8.30 13.57
N ASP A 180 8.40 -8.47 14.87
CA ASP A 180 7.87 -9.71 15.43
C ASP A 180 6.52 -10.10 14.75
N LEU A 181 6.39 -11.37 14.34
CA LEU A 181 5.14 -11.93 13.77
C LEU A 181 3.94 -11.80 14.70
N LYS A 182 4.18 -11.76 16.01
CA LYS A 182 3.15 -11.53 17.02
C LYS A 182 2.65 -10.08 17.01
N GLY A 183 3.47 -9.15 16.51
CA GLY A 183 3.19 -7.73 16.36
C GLY A 183 4.34 -6.88 16.90
N SER A 184 4.57 -5.73 16.24
CA SER A 184 5.50 -4.69 16.69
C SER A 184 4.99 -3.34 16.20
N SER A 185 5.14 -2.29 17.01
CA SER A 185 4.82 -0.91 16.60
C SER A 185 5.89 -0.28 15.72
N VAL A 186 7.10 -0.85 15.74
CA VAL A 186 8.26 -0.39 14.97
C VAL A 186 8.23 -0.97 13.55
N GLY A 187 7.79 -2.22 13.45
CA GLY A 187 7.66 -2.99 12.23
C GLY A 187 6.65 -2.45 11.23
N TYR A 188 6.61 -3.08 10.06
CA TYR A 188 5.64 -2.75 9.03
C TYR A 188 5.33 -3.93 8.13
N LYS A 189 4.35 -3.69 7.29
CA LYS A 189 3.61 -4.69 6.57
C LYS A 189 3.38 -4.16 5.16
N ARG A 190 4.10 -4.73 4.20
CA ARG A 190 4.11 -4.32 2.80
C ARG A 190 3.65 -5.47 1.93
N LEU A 191 2.82 -5.14 0.95
CA LEU A 191 2.38 -6.02 -0.10
C LEU A 191 2.75 -5.37 -1.43
N GLU A 192 3.29 -6.14 -2.36
CA GLU A 192 3.61 -5.70 -3.72
C GLU A 192 3.04 -6.72 -4.70
N ILE A 193 2.31 -6.24 -5.71
CA ILE A 193 1.90 -7.05 -6.85
C ILE A 193 2.72 -6.60 -8.05
N ASP A 194 3.67 -7.45 -8.41
CA ASP A 194 4.69 -7.19 -9.41
C ASP A 194 4.28 -7.76 -10.78
N PHE A 195 4.12 -6.88 -11.76
CA PHE A 195 3.82 -7.18 -13.16
C PHE A 195 5.05 -7.01 -14.07
N SER A 196 6.22 -6.75 -13.48
CA SER A 196 7.43 -6.39 -14.21
C SER A 196 7.85 -7.46 -15.21
N LYS A 197 8.48 -7.01 -16.29
CA LYS A 197 8.97 -7.89 -17.36
C LYS A 197 10.21 -7.27 -17.99
N GLU A 198 11.30 -8.04 -18.04
CA GLU A 198 12.56 -7.61 -18.67
C GLU A 198 12.94 -6.23 -18.12
N ASP A 199 13.08 -5.21 -18.96
CA ASP A 199 13.51 -3.87 -18.58
C ASP A 199 12.35 -2.92 -18.22
N ARG A 200 11.17 -3.46 -17.88
CA ARG A 200 10.01 -2.66 -17.47
C ARG A 200 9.54 -3.04 -16.07
N ASP A 201 9.72 -2.12 -15.15
CA ASP A 201 9.17 -2.22 -13.81
C ASP A 201 7.71 -1.79 -13.80
N ILE A 202 6.83 -2.64 -13.29
CA ILE A 202 5.41 -2.34 -13.14
C ILE A 202 4.93 -2.99 -11.86
N SER A 203 4.53 -2.21 -10.87
CA SER A 203 4.06 -2.75 -9.60
C SER A 203 2.98 -1.89 -8.95
N VAL A 204 2.21 -2.54 -8.09
CA VAL A 204 1.28 -1.88 -7.16
C VAL A 204 1.76 -2.23 -5.77
N ILE A 205 2.13 -1.24 -4.96
CA ILE A 205 2.52 -1.45 -3.57
C ILE A 205 1.39 -0.98 -2.67
N ASP A 206 1.04 -1.82 -1.71
CA ASP A 206 0.14 -1.48 -0.61
C ASP A 206 0.88 -1.63 0.71
N TYR A 207 0.63 -0.68 1.60
CA TYR A 207 1.27 -0.65 2.90
C TYR A 207 0.28 -0.22 3.97
N LEU A 208 0.39 -0.89 5.12
CA LEU A 208 -0.40 -0.60 6.30
C LEU A 208 0.50 -0.64 7.52
N SER A 209 0.48 0.41 8.34
CA SER A 209 1.12 0.39 9.65
C SER A 209 0.27 1.04 10.73
N TYR A 210 0.53 0.64 11.97
CA TYR A 210 -0.08 1.23 13.16
C TYR A 210 1.02 1.61 14.13
N LYS A 211 1.17 2.92 14.35
CA LYS A 211 2.28 3.49 15.14
C LYS A 211 1.73 4.46 16.19
N PRO A 212 2.53 4.81 17.21
CA PRO A 212 2.20 5.91 18.10
C PRO A 212 1.90 7.17 17.29
N ALA A 213 0.85 7.89 17.65
CA ALA A 213 0.54 9.15 16.98
C ALA A 213 1.65 10.15 17.35
N LYS A 214 2.37 10.64 16.34
CA LYS A 214 3.38 11.70 16.56
C LYS A 214 2.66 12.92 17.15
N LYS A 215 3.19 13.44 18.25
CA LYS A 215 2.75 14.71 18.85
C LYS A 215 3.17 15.89 17.97
#